data_AF-A0A2P1QWH2-F1
#
_entry.id   AF-A0A2P1QWH2-F1
#
_cell.length_a   1.000
_cell.length_b   1.000
_cell.length_c   1.000
_cell.angle_alpha   90.00
_cell.angle_beta   90.00
_cell.angle_gamma   90.00
#
_symmetry.space_group_name_H-M   'P 1'
#
loop_
_entity.id
_entity.type
_entity.pdbx_description
1 polymer ?
#
loop_
_entity_poly.entity_id
_entity_poly.type
_entity_poly.pdbx_seq_one_letter_code
_entity_poly.pdbx_strand_id
1 'polypeptide(L)'
;MLYGDFVLDISFLQTILFALFAILTLFRDDYLSNTSLKTLPKEIGEMQSLEELNATGTSLSKLPKEIGGLRNVRLLYLETSRLELLPKEIGNLRNLEELYLYQNRITELPKEIGNLQNLKLLHLNGNLLETLPKEIGNLKNLKLLHLSKNRFSPEERKRIRQLLPSCEIYF
;
A
#
# COMPACT_ATOMS: atom_id res chain seq x y z
N MET A 1 -23.89 -39.09 -14.01
CA MET A 1 -22.81 -38.08 -14.08
C MET A 1 -23.38 -36.77 -13.60
N LEU A 2 -23.02 -36.34 -12.39
CA LEU A 2 -23.02 -34.96 -11.90
C LEU A 2 -22.71 -35.02 -10.39
N TYR A 3 -21.96 -34.02 -9.91
CA TYR A 3 -21.44 -33.80 -8.54
C TYR A 3 -20.14 -34.53 -8.19
N GLY A 4 -19.02 -33.88 -8.56
CA GLY A 4 -17.72 -34.08 -7.94
C GLY A 4 -17.61 -33.20 -6.70
N ASP A 5 -17.19 -33.80 -5.60
CA ASP A 5 -17.17 -33.26 -4.25
C ASP A 5 -16.25 -32.04 -4.11
N PHE A 6 -16.84 -30.87 -3.87
CA PHE A 6 -16.16 -29.76 -3.19
C PHE A 6 -16.24 -30.02 -1.68
N VAL A 7 -15.36 -30.88 -1.16
CA VAL A 7 -15.11 -30.92 0.28
C VAL A 7 -14.37 -29.62 0.63
N LEU A 8 -15.10 -28.65 1.18
CA LEU A 8 -14.51 -27.49 1.82
C LEU A 8 -13.74 -27.99 3.05
N ASP A 9 -12.42 -28.11 2.91
CA ASP A 9 -11.54 -28.52 3.99
C ASP A 9 -11.69 -27.57 5.19
N ILE A 10 -11.80 -28.13 6.39
CA ILE A 10 -11.90 -27.38 7.66
C ILE A 10 -10.67 -26.47 7.83
N SER A 11 -9.51 -26.84 7.28
CA SER A 11 -8.31 -25.99 7.25
C SER A 11 -8.53 -24.70 6.42
N PHE A 12 -9.31 -24.79 5.35
CA PHE A 12 -9.67 -23.67 4.47
C PHE A 12 -10.65 -22.73 5.18
N LEU A 13 -11.65 -23.27 5.89
CA LEU A 13 -12.58 -22.49 6.72
C LEU A 13 -11.89 -21.84 7.94
N GLN A 14 -10.93 -22.51 8.58
CA GLN A 14 -10.13 -21.91 9.65
C GLN A 14 -9.24 -20.79 9.13
N THR A 15 -8.61 -20.96 7.97
CA THR A 15 -7.80 -19.92 7.33
C THR A 15 -8.67 -18.70 6.97
N ILE A 16 -9.87 -18.94 6.43
CA ILE A 16 -10.84 -17.88 6.15
C ILE A 16 -11.31 -17.21 7.44
N LEU A 17 -11.59 -17.95 8.52
CA LEU A 17 -12.03 -17.38 9.79
C LEU A 17 -10.94 -16.57 10.50
N PHE A 18 -9.67 -17.01 10.44
CA PHE A 18 -8.52 -16.26 10.95
C PHE A 18 -8.24 -15.03 10.09
N ALA A 19 -8.37 -15.14 8.76
CA ALA A 19 -8.28 -14.01 7.86
C ALA A 19 -9.42 -13.02 8.14
N LEU A 20 -10.67 -13.49 8.30
CA LEU A 20 -11.83 -12.66 8.65
C LEU A 20 -11.63 -11.99 10.02
N PHE A 21 -11.09 -12.69 11.00
CA PHE A 21 -10.81 -12.15 12.33
C PHE A 21 -9.69 -11.09 12.29
N ALA A 22 -8.61 -11.35 11.55
CA ALA A 22 -7.52 -10.39 11.33
C ALA A 22 -8.00 -9.15 10.57
N ILE A 23 -8.82 -9.35 9.53
CA ILE A 23 -9.52 -8.32 8.75
C ILE A 23 -10.44 -7.52 9.68
N LEU A 24 -11.29 -8.15 10.50
CA LEU A 24 -12.17 -7.48 11.47
C LEU A 24 -11.39 -6.66 12.52
N THR A 25 -10.19 -7.08 12.91
CA THR A 25 -9.30 -6.26 13.77
C THR A 25 -8.67 -5.07 13.04
N LEU A 26 -8.49 -5.13 11.71
CA LEU A 26 -8.06 -3.99 10.86
C LEU A 26 -9.15 -2.93 10.68
N PHE A 27 -10.42 -3.27 10.97
CA PHE A 27 -11.58 -2.37 10.84
C PHE A 27 -12.12 -1.78 12.16
N ARG A 28 -11.44 -2.03 13.30
CA ARG A 28 -11.80 -1.40 14.58
C ARG A 28 -10.64 -0.52 15.04
N ASP A 29 -10.90 0.78 15.09
CA ASP A 29 -9.99 1.91 15.30
C ASP A 29 -9.03 1.89 16.51
N ASP A 30 -8.88 0.82 17.31
CA ASP A 30 -8.16 0.95 18.60
C ASP A 30 -7.28 -0.22 19.07
N TYR A 31 -7.04 -1.30 18.30
CA TYR A 31 -6.32 -2.48 18.86
C TYR A 31 -5.17 -3.09 18.04
N LEU A 32 -4.57 -2.38 17.09
CA LEU A 32 -3.56 -2.97 16.19
C LEU A 32 -2.10 -2.60 16.42
N SER A 33 -1.73 -2.03 17.56
CA SER A 33 -0.32 -1.75 17.84
C SER A 33 0.54 -3.00 18.15
N ASN A 34 0.01 -4.24 18.03
CA ASN A 34 0.78 -5.44 18.37
C ASN A 34 0.32 -6.76 17.71
N THR A 35 0.17 -6.81 16.37
CA THR A 35 -0.03 -8.10 15.68
C THR A 35 1.23 -8.54 14.92
N SER A 36 1.62 -9.81 15.09
CA SER A 36 2.74 -10.46 14.39
C SER A 36 2.46 -10.72 12.90
N LEU A 37 1.50 -10.04 12.29
CA LEU A 37 1.06 -10.28 10.92
C LEU A 37 2.16 -9.85 9.93
N LYS A 38 2.81 -10.83 9.29
CA LYS A 38 3.94 -10.59 8.37
C LYS A 38 3.50 -10.34 6.91
N THR A 39 2.31 -10.80 6.54
CA THR A 39 1.69 -10.59 5.22
C THR A 39 0.18 -10.50 5.36
N LEU A 40 -0.49 -9.77 4.48
CA LEU A 40 -1.94 -9.84 4.33
C LEU A 40 -2.34 -11.16 3.63
N PRO A 41 -3.52 -11.73 3.93
CA PRO A 41 -4.06 -12.89 3.23
C PRO A 41 -4.43 -12.53 1.79
N LYS A 42 -4.39 -13.50 0.87
CA LYS A 42 -4.69 -13.29 -0.57
C LYS A 42 -6.15 -12.85 -0.79
N GLU A 43 -7.04 -13.24 0.13
CA GLU A 43 -8.47 -12.94 0.16
C GLU A 43 -8.73 -11.42 0.26
N ILE A 44 -7.75 -10.61 0.66
CA ILE A 44 -7.84 -9.14 0.64
C ILE A 44 -8.28 -8.62 -0.74
N GLY A 45 -7.86 -9.26 -1.83
CA GLY A 45 -8.22 -8.87 -3.19
C GLY A 45 -9.70 -9.04 -3.53
N GLU A 46 -10.46 -9.77 -2.71
CA GLU A 46 -11.89 -10.01 -2.89
C GLU A 46 -12.75 -8.95 -2.20
N MET A 47 -12.15 -8.05 -1.42
CA MET A 47 -12.86 -7.01 -0.66
C MET A 47 -13.29 -5.83 -1.55
N GLN A 48 -14.25 -6.09 -2.45
CA GLN A 48 -14.70 -5.12 -3.45
C GLN A 48 -15.42 -3.91 -2.84
N SER A 49 -16.01 -4.01 -1.66
CA SER A 49 -16.67 -2.88 -0.99
C SER A 49 -15.74 -2.01 -0.15
N LEU A 50 -14.46 -2.37 -0.08
CA LEU A 50 -13.51 -1.70 0.81
C LEU A 50 -13.09 -0.34 0.27
N GLU A 51 -13.32 0.72 1.04
CA GLU A 51 -12.91 2.09 0.70
C GLU A 51 -11.67 2.54 1.48
N GLU A 52 -11.44 1.98 2.65
CA GLU A 52 -10.33 2.32 3.53
C GLU A 52 -9.70 1.05 4.06
N LEU A 53 -8.37 0.95 3.97
CA LEU A 53 -7.61 -0.14 4.60
C LEU A 53 -6.55 0.46 5.51
N ASN A 54 -6.65 0.14 6.80
CA ASN A 54 -5.64 0.45 7.78
C ASN A 54 -4.88 -0.80 8.21
N ALA A 55 -3.57 -0.84 7.97
CA ALA A 55 -2.66 -1.86 8.49
C ALA A 55 -1.41 -1.22 9.14
N THR A 56 -1.57 -0.02 9.71
CA THR A 56 -0.53 0.71 10.42
C THR A 56 -0.03 -0.08 11.63
N GLY A 57 1.27 -0.02 11.90
CA GLY A 57 1.88 -0.62 13.11
C GLY A 57 1.92 -2.15 13.10
N THR A 58 1.62 -2.77 11.96
CA THR A 58 1.73 -4.23 11.78
C THR A 58 3.18 -4.64 11.49
N SER A 59 3.47 -5.94 11.62
CA SER A 59 4.79 -6.50 11.26
C SER A 59 4.91 -6.84 9.76
N LEU A 60 4.11 -6.22 8.89
CA LEU A 60 4.10 -6.49 7.45
C LEU A 60 5.47 -6.19 6.85
N SER A 61 6.09 -7.20 6.24
CA SER A 61 7.32 -7.02 5.46
C SER A 61 7.07 -6.97 3.96
N LYS A 62 5.92 -7.50 3.51
CA LYS A 62 5.49 -7.54 2.12
C LYS A 62 3.96 -7.41 2.02
N LEU A 63 3.49 -6.87 0.90
CA LEU A 63 2.08 -6.94 0.51
C LEU A 63 1.89 -8.06 -0.53
N PRO A 64 0.78 -8.81 -0.47
CA PRO A 64 0.41 -9.74 -1.52
C PRO A 64 0.06 -8.99 -2.82
N LYS A 65 0.26 -9.61 -3.98
CA LYS A 65 -0.13 -9.04 -5.28
C LYS A 65 -1.65 -8.79 -5.36
N GLU A 66 -2.42 -9.56 -4.60
CA GLU A 66 -3.87 -9.48 -4.48
C GLU A 66 -4.35 -8.14 -3.90
N ILE A 67 -3.47 -7.33 -3.30
CA ILE A 67 -3.79 -5.95 -2.92
C ILE A 67 -4.38 -5.16 -4.10
N GLY A 68 -3.93 -5.43 -5.33
CA GLY A 68 -4.46 -4.80 -6.54
C GLY A 68 -5.93 -5.14 -6.86
N GLY A 69 -6.54 -6.05 -6.11
CA GLY A 69 -7.97 -6.37 -6.17
C GLY A 69 -8.88 -5.38 -5.42
N LEU A 70 -8.32 -4.49 -4.59
CA LEU A 70 -9.07 -3.49 -3.82
C LEU A 70 -9.53 -2.30 -4.69
N ARG A 71 -10.45 -2.57 -5.62
CA ARG A 71 -10.83 -1.62 -6.68
C ARG A 71 -11.46 -0.32 -6.17
N ASN A 72 -12.06 -0.33 -4.98
CA ASN A 72 -12.77 0.81 -4.40
C ASN A 72 -12.00 1.52 -3.28
N VAL A 73 -10.79 1.07 -2.94
CA VAL A 73 -9.99 1.71 -1.89
C VAL A 73 -9.57 3.11 -2.33
N ARG A 74 -9.80 4.06 -1.42
CA ARG A 74 -9.48 5.48 -1.51
C ARG A 74 -8.40 5.87 -0.51
N LEU A 75 -8.39 5.25 0.67
CA LEU A 75 -7.44 5.51 1.74
C LEU A 75 -6.68 4.23 2.09
N LEU A 76 -5.35 4.28 2.06
CA LEU A 76 -4.50 3.13 2.38
C LEU A 76 -3.40 3.54 3.38
N TYR A 77 -3.52 3.02 4.60
CA TYR A 77 -2.61 3.27 5.71
C TYR A 77 -1.72 2.04 5.95
N LEU A 78 -0.42 2.18 5.70
CA LEU A 78 0.58 1.12 5.77
C LEU A 78 1.82 1.55 6.56
N GLU A 79 1.67 2.54 7.43
CA GLU A 79 2.79 3.21 8.08
C GLU A 79 3.31 2.38 9.24
N THR A 80 4.57 2.61 9.61
CA THR A 80 5.25 1.85 10.68
C THR A 80 5.22 0.33 10.47
N SER A 81 5.01 -0.11 9.23
CA SER A 81 5.19 -1.49 8.80
C SER A 81 6.66 -1.70 8.41
N ARG A 82 7.14 -2.93 8.35
CA ARG A 82 8.54 -3.21 7.96
C ARG A 82 8.65 -3.42 6.44
N LEU A 83 7.84 -2.72 5.63
CA LEU A 83 7.79 -2.94 4.19
C LEU A 83 9.11 -2.53 3.54
N GLU A 84 9.65 -3.41 2.71
CA GLU A 84 10.86 -3.16 1.92
C GLU A 84 10.53 -2.77 0.48
N LEU A 85 9.40 -3.27 -0.05
CA LEU A 85 8.95 -3.08 -1.43
C LEU A 85 7.41 -3.02 -1.49
N LEU A 86 6.89 -2.37 -2.52
CA LEU A 86 5.49 -2.48 -2.92
C LEU A 86 5.37 -3.39 -4.16
N PRO A 87 4.34 -4.24 -4.23
CA PRO A 87 4.05 -5.01 -5.45
C PRO A 87 3.63 -4.06 -6.57
N LYS A 88 3.94 -4.40 -7.82
CA LYS A 88 3.53 -3.62 -9.00
C LYS A 88 2.01 -3.45 -9.09
N GLU A 89 1.27 -4.40 -8.54
CA GLU A 89 -0.19 -4.41 -8.48
C GLU A 89 -0.77 -3.26 -7.64
N ILE A 90 0.05 -2.53 -6.86
CA ILE A 90 -0.37 -1.27 -6.24
C ILE A 90 -0.93 -0.29 -7.28
N GLY A 91 -0.39 -0.29 -8.51
CA GLY A 91 -0.88 0.55 -9.59
C GLY A 91 -2.29 0.21 -10.10
N ASN A 92 -2.90 -0.88 -9.61
CA ASN A 92 -4.29 -1.23 -9.93
C ASN A 92 -5.30 -0.49 -9.06
N LEU A 93 -4.87 0.17 -7.98
CA LEU A 93 -5.73 0.94 -7.06
C LEU A 93 -6.14 2.29 -7.66
N ARG A 94 -6.88 2.25 -8.77
CA ARG A 94 -7.18 3.45 -9.57
C ARG A 94 -8.01 4.51 -8.83
N ASN A 95 -8.72 4.12 -7.77
CA ASN A 95 -9.52 5.03 -6.94
C ASN A 95 -8.75 5.56 -5.71
N LEU A 96 -7.49 5.16 -5.53
CA LEU A 96 -6.70 5.58 -4.37
C LEU A 96 -6.44 7.09 -4.40
N GLU A 97 -6.78 7.76 -3.31
CA GLU A 97 -6.62 9.20 -3.11
C GLU A 97 -5.47 9.50 -2.14
N GLU A 98 -5.30 8.70 -1.10
CA GLU A 98 -4.24 8.90 -0.11
C GLU A 98 -3.52 7.59 0.20
N LEU A 99 -2.20 7.64 0.11
CA LEU A 99 -1.32 6.52 0.39
C LEU A 99 -0.30 6.91 1.45
N TYR A 100 -0.42 6.29 2.62
CA TYR A 100 0.48 6.52 3.73
C TYR A 100 1.44 5.34 3.93
N LEU A 101 2.74 5.63 3.85
CA LEU A 101 3.83 4.66 3.89
C LEU A 101 4.98 5.11 4.79
N TYR A 102 4.74 6.04 5.72
CA TYR A 102 5.83 6.58 6.54
C TYR A 102 6.42 5.55 7.50
N GLN A 103 7.70 5.74 7.85
CA GLN A 103 8.43 4.86 8.77
C GLN A 103 8.41 3.38 8.36
N ASN A 104 8.60 3.11 7.06
CA ASN A 104 8.86 1.77 6.53
C ASN A 104 10.37 1.60 6.20
N ARG A 105 10.72 0.56 5.45
CA ARG A 105 12.09 0.29 4.97
C ARG A 105 12.17 0.29 3.44
N ILE A 106 11.29 1.04 2.78
CA ILE A 106 11.12 0.98 1.33
C ILE A 106 12.38 1.49 0.65
N THR A 107 12.98 0.69 -0.21
CA THR A 107 14.19 1.04 -0.97
C THR A 107 13.87 1.53 -2.39
N GLU A 108 12.75 1.09 -2.96
CA GLU A 108 12.29 1.50 -4.29
C GLU A 108 10.75 1.48 -4.38
N LEU A 109 10.21 2.31 -5.28
CA LEU A 109 8.82 2.24 -5.69
C LEU A 109 8.70 1.58 -7.06
N PRO A 110 7.68 0.74 -7.30
CA PRO A 110 7.40 0.22 -8.63
C PRO A 110 7.02 1.37 -9.57
N LYS A 111 7.39 1.27 -10.86
CA LYS A 111 7.00 2.26 -11.88
C LYS A 111 5.48 2.41 -11.99
N GLU A 112 4.73 1.36 -11.66
CA GLU A 112 3.28 1.31 -11.63
C GLU A 112 2.66 2.26 -10.60
N ILE A 113 3.44 2.83 -9.68
CA ILE A 113 2.97 3.94 -8.83
C ILE A 113 2.39 5.08 -9.68
N GLY A 114 2.94 5.31 -10.87
CA GLY A 114 2.46 6.33 -11.81
C GLY A 114 1.05 6.06 -12.37
N ASN A 115 0.45 4.88 -12.12
CA ASN A 115 -0.90 4.55 -12.54
C ASN A 115 -1.98 5.06 -11.57
N LEU A 116 -1.60 5.57 -10.39
CA LEU A 116 -2.53 6.05 -9.37
C LEU A 116 -3.07 7.44 -9.70
N GLN A 117 -3.85 7.54 -10.79
CA GLN A 117 -4.26 8.81 -11.38
C GLN A 117 -5.10 9.70 -10.44
N ASN A 118 -5.76 9.13 -9.43
CA ASN A 118 -6.55 9.87 -8.44
C ASN A 118 -5.78 10.24 -7.16
N LEU A 119 -4.51 9.86 -7.05
CA LEU A 119 -3.72 10.08 -5.84
C LEU A 119 -3.47 11.58 -5.62
N LYS A 120 -3.83 12.06 -4.43
CA LYS A 120 -3.70 13.45 -3.98
C LYS A 120 -2.60 13.60 -2.94
N LEU A 121 -2.40 12.59 -2.11
CA LEU A 121 -1.39 12.58 -1.04
C LEU A 121 -0.58 11.28 -1.10
N LEU A 122 0.75 11.43 -1.12
CA LEU A 122 1.69 10.32 -0.99
C LEU A 122 2.69 10.61 0.13
N HIS A 123 2.63 9.82 1.19
CA HIS A 123 3.44 10.03 2.38
C HIS A 123 4.52 8.95 2.54
N LEU A 124 5.77 9.28 2.21
CA LEU A 124 6.91 8.36 2.17
C LEU A 124 8.02 8.71 3.18
N ASN A 125 7.75 9.59 4.14
CA ASN A 125 8.76 9.99 5.12
C ASN A 125 9.39 8.80 5.86
N GLY A 126 10.69 8.86 6.14
CA GLY A 126 11.37 7.86 6.95
C GLY A 126 11.46 6.49 6.27
N ASN A 127 11.75 6.46 4.97
CA ASN A 127 12.08 5.27 4.21
C ASN A 127 13.56 5.30 3.78
N LEU A 128 13.96 4.37 2.92
CA LEU A 128 15.34 4.22 2.45
C LEU A 128 15.47 4.57 0.95
N LEU A 129 14.56 5.39 0.42
CA LEU A 129 14.54 5.72 -1.01
C LEU A 129 15.72 6.60 -1.39
N GLU A 130 16.43 6.20 -2.45
CA GLU A 130 17.50 6.98 -3.08
C GLU A 130 17.03 7.68 -4.36
N THR A 131 16.03 7.12 -5.05
CA THR A 131 15.44 7.67 -6.28
C THR A 131 13.92 7.43 -6.32
N LEU A 132 13.22 8.18 -7.18
CA LEU A 132 11.84 7.87 -7.57
C LEU A 132 11.77 7.47 -9.06
N PRO A 133 10.89 6.51 -9.44
CA PRO A 133 10.66 6.17 -10.84
C PRO A 133 10.21 7.41 -11.61
N LYS A 134 10.61 7.54 -12.89
CA LYS A 134 10.21 8.70 -13.72
C LYS A 134 8.70 8.82 -13.86
N GLU A 135 8.01 7.68 -13.77
CA GLU A 135 6.56 7.54 -13.83
C GLU A 135 5.84 8.25 -12.68
N ILE A 136 6.54 8.64 -11.60
CA ILE A 136 5.95 9.51 -10.56
C ILE A 136 5.41 10.81 -11.16
N GLY A 137 6.01 11.31 -12.25
CA GLY A 137 5.52 12.48 -12.98
C GLY A 137 4.17 12.29 -13.69
N ASN A 138 3.64 11.06 -13.73
CA ASN A 138 2.29 10.77 -14.25
C ASN A 138 1.19 11.05 -13.22
N LEU A 139 1.54 11.30 -11.95
CA LEU A 139 0.59 11.60 -10.89
C LEU A 139 0.09 13.06 -10.97
N LYS A 140 -0.75 13.35 -11.97
CA LYS A 140 -1.20 14.72 -12.26
C LYS A 140 -2.07 15.36 -11.17
N ASN A 141 -2.71 14.55 -10.33
CA ASN A 141 -3.54 15.01 -9.23
C ASN A 141 -2.82 15.07 -7.88
N LEU A 142 -1.53 14.72 -7.83
CA LEU A 142 -0.76 14.69 -6.59
C LEU A 142 -0.49 16.10 -6.10
N LYS A 143 -1.04 16.43 -4.92
CA LYS A 143 -0.92 17.74 -4.30
C LYS A 143 0.21 17.77 -3.28
N LEU A 144 0.33 16.72 -2.48
CA LEU A 144 1.28 16.64 -1.38
C LEU A 144 2.15 15.39 -1.51
N LEU A 145 3.47 15.59 -1.46
CA LEU A 145 4.46 14.53 -1.48
C LEU A 145 5.46 14.72 -0.33
N HIS A 146 5.42 13.82 0.65
CA HIS A 146 6.31 13.85 1.80
C HIS A 146 7.45 12.83 1.63
N LEU A 147 8.69 13.31 1.54
CA LEU A 147 9.91 12.54 1.27
C LEU A 147 11.00 12.75 2.33
N SER A 148 10.73 13.50 3.39
CA SER A 148 11.69 13.75 4.47
C SER A 148 12.24 12.46 5.09
N LYS A 149 13.49 12.50 5.56
CA LYS A 149 14.18 11.34 6.14
C LYS A 149 14.30 10.14 5.18
N ASN A 150 14.48 10.40 3.88
CA ASN A 150 14.96 9.43 2.88
C ASN A 150 16.43 9.73 2.51
N ARG A 151 16.98 9.02 1.52
CA ARG A 151 18.38 9.07 1.11
C ARG A 151 18.61 9.80 -0.23
N PHE A 152 17.69 10.69 -0.61
CA PHE A 152 17.78 11.45 -1.86
C PHE A 152 18.97 12.41 -1.89
N SER A 153 19.81 12.29 -2.92
CA SER A 153 20.85 13.26 -3.23
C SER A 153 20.25 14.62 -3.65
N PRO A 154 20.99 15.74 -3.52
CA PRO A 154 20.53 17.05 -3.99
C PRO A 154 20.07 17.07 -5.46
N GLU A 155 20.74 16.31 -6.32
CA GLU A 155 20.44 16.19 -7.75
C GLU A 155 19.09 15.50 -7.96
N GLU A 156 18.84 14.40 -7.24
CA GLU A 156 17.58 13.69 -7.32
C GLU A 156 16.42 14.53 -6.77
N ARG A 157 16.63 15.29 -5.69
CA ARG A 157 15.64 16.25 -5.17
C ARG A 157 15.23 17.27 -6.25
N LYS A 158 16.21 17.79 -7.01
CA LYS A 158 15.96 18.71 -8.14
C LYS A 158 15.20 18.01 -9.27
N ARG A 159 15.57 16.78 -9.63
CA ARG A 159 14.87 15.98 -10.65
C ARG A 159 13.42 15.72 -10.26
N ILE A 160 13.14 15.36 -9.01
CA ILE A 160 11.79 15.12 -8.51
C ILE A 160 10.92 16.38 -8.63
N ARG A 161 11.46 17.57 -8.29
CA ARG A 161 10.75 18.84 -8.49
C ARG A 161 10.41 19.13 -9.95
N GLN A 162 11.26 18.71 -10.89
CA GLN A 162 10.99 18.85 -12.33
C GLN A 162 9.90 17.88 -12.81
N LEU A 163 9.85 16.67 -12.24
CA LEU A 163 8.82 15.68 -12.58
C LEU A 163 7.43 16.08 -12.07
N LEU A 164 7.37 16.81 -10.95
CA LEU A 164 6.13 17.20 -10.26
C LEU A 164 6.10 18.71 -9.95
N PRO A 165 6.06 19.59 -10.96
CA PRO A 165 6.22 21.04 -10.78
C PRO A 165 5.05 21.70 -10.02
N SER A 166 3.87 21.08 -10.01
CA SER A 166 2.66 21.58 -9.33
C SER A 166 2.38 20.94 -7.97
N CYS A 167 3.22 19.98 -7.56
CA CYS A 167 3.09 19.28 -6.29
C CYS A 167 3.90 20.00 -5.20
N GLU A 168 3.35 20.07 -3.99
CA GLU A 168 4.09 20.52 -2.83
C GLU A 168 4.93 19.35 -2.28
N ILE A 169 6.26 19.51 -2.31
CA ILE A 169 7.21 18.44 -2.00
C ILE A 169 8.07 18.82 -0.79
N TYR A 170 8.00 17.98 0.24
CA TYR A 170 8.76 18.09 1.48
C TYR A 170 9.89 17.07 1.51
N PHE A 171 11.15 17.52 1.66
CA PHE A 171 12.35 16.67 1.70
C PHE A 171 13.00 16.60 3.07
#